data_AF-A0A1X0CS43-F1
#
_entry.id   AF-A0A1X0CS43-F1
#
_cell.length_a   1.000
_cell.length_b   1.000
_cell.length_c   1.000
_cell.angle_alpha   90.00
_cell.angle_beta   90.00
_cell.angle_gamma   90.00
#
_symmetry.space_group_name_H-M   'P 1'
#
loop_
_entity.id
_entity.type
_entity.pdbx_description
1 polymer ?
#
loop_
_entity_poly.entity_id
_entity_poly.type
_entity_poly.pdbx_seq_one_letter_code
_entity_poly.pdbx_strand_id
1 'polypeptide(L)'
;MNTTARHELSKWPNTPVSTVLIASVVTAAILGLGYLAFGLITMLIFTAGFVGGLLLWFLLPSRGSWAGIKWPYWIALVLFLAHRVEENRMGFFPFLAEVTGEATPKVSSVPLLLLLALSVGAWLLVPVLMVRGLPFGRYLAWTFFASIGITELAHFVVFPWFRDSGVDYVPGMWTVIALPPVAWLGMWRLARGTSSKPDLIAATGSLT
;
A
#
# COMPACT_ATOMS: atom_id res chain seq x y z
N MET A 1 42.74 -11.77 -0.69
CA MET A 1 41.37 -11.54 -1.22
C MET A 1 40.45 -11.21 -0.05
N ASN A 2 39.90 -9.99 -0.04
CA ASN A 2 39.28 -9.34 1.12
C ASN A 2 37.88 -9.93 1.42
N THR A 3 37.66 -10.40 2.65
CA THR A 3 36.42 -11.02 3.15
C THR A 3 35.26 -10.04 3.37
N THR A 4 35.52 -8.73 3.27
CA THR A 4 34.55 -7.65 3.47
C THR A 4 33.58 -7.45 2.30
N ALA A 5 33.88 -7.96 1.10
CA ALA A 5 33.01 -7.77 -0.07
C ALA A 5 31.81 -8.76 -0.15
N ARG A 6 31.74 -9.75 0.75
CA ARG A 6 30.64 -10.76 0.75
C ARG A 6 29.38 -10.34 1.51
N HIS A 7 29.36 -9.17 2.16
CA HIS A 7 28.22 -8.72 2.97
C HIS A 7 27.21 -7.82 2.23
N GLU A 8 27.49 -7.39 0.99
CA GLU A 8 26.70 -6.35 0.32
C GLU A 8 25.63 -6.84 -0.68
N LEU A 9 25.47 -8.14 -0.90
CA LEU A 9 24.59 -8.66 -1.95
C LEU A 9 23.55 -9.70 -1.51
N SER A 10 23.13 -9.67 -0.25
CA SER A 10 21.83 -10.27 0.11
C SER A 10 20.78 -9.15 -0.01
N LYS A 11 20.04 -9.14 -1.14
CA LYS A 11 18.83 -8.28 -1.31
C LYS A 11 17.77 -8.54 -0.22
N TRP A 12 17.97 -9.58 0.58
CA TRP A 12 17.08 -10.07 1.61
C TRP A 12 17.87 -10.60 2.80
N PRO A 13 17.96 -9.88 3.93
CA PRO A 13 18.33 -10.52 5.17
C PRO A 13 17.09 -11.30 5.66
N ASN A 14 17.08 -12.62 5.46
CA ASN A 14 16.31 -13.60 6.24
C ASN A 14 14.79 -13.43 6.31
N THR A 15 14.07 -13.18 5.19
CA THR A 15 12.61 -13.33 5.21
C THR A 15 12.24 -14.81 5.20
N PRO A 16 11.54 -15.35 6.23
CA PRO A 16 11.18 -16.76 6.25
C PRO A 16 10.22 -17.10 5.10
N VAL A 17 10.37 -18.29 4.50
CA VAL A 17 9.45 -18.79 3.45
C VAL A 17 8.00 -18.76 3.92
N SER A 18 7.76 -19.08 5.20
CA SER A 18 6.42 -18.98 5.80
C SER A 18 5.84 -17.57 5.72
N THR A 19 6.65 -16.53 5.88
CA THR A 19 6.18 -15.14 5.76
C THR A 19 5.79 -14.80 4.33
N VAL A 20 6.56 -15.29 3.35
CA VAL A 20 6.24 -15.14 1.93
C VAL A 20 4.92 -15.84 1.60
N LEU A 21 4.74 -17.09 2.06
CA LEU A 21 3.50 -17.84 1.84
C LEU A 21 2.29 -17.14 2.48
N ILE A 22 2.43 -16.65 3.72
CA ILE A 22 1.36 -15.90 4.39
C ILE A 22 1.03 -14.61 3.62
N ALA A 23 2.03 -13.85 3.17
CA ALA A 23 1.81 -12.64 2.37
C ALA A 23 1.08 -12.92 1.05
N SER A 24 1.47 -13.99 0.35
CA SER A 24 0.80 -14.42 -0.88
C SER A 24 -0.64 -14.87 -0.63
N VAL A 25 -0.89 -15.65 0.43
CA VAL A 25 -2.24 -16.10 0.80
C VAL A 25 -3.12 -14.92 1.20
N VAL A 26 -2.62 -13.99 2.01
CA VAL A 26 -3.37 -12.77 2.39
C VAL A 26 -3.71 -11.94 1.16
N THR A 27 -2.76 -11.76 0.25
CA THR A 27 -2.99 -11.06 -1.03
C THR A 27 -4.08 -11.75 -1.85
N ALA A 28 -3.97 -13.07 -2.07
CA ALA A 28 -4.96 -13.84 -2.82
C ALA A 28 -6.35 -13.83 -2.16
N ALA A 29 -6.41 -13.94 -0.83
CA ALA A 29 -7.66 -13.89 -0.08
C ALA A 29 -8.36 -12.54 -0.21
N ILE A 30 -7.61 -11.43 -0.13
CA ILE A 30 -8.15 -10.08 -0.34
C ILE A 30 -8.71 -9.92 -1.76
N LEU A 31 -8.00 -10.40 -2.78
CA LEU A 31 -8.50 -10.34 -4.17
C LEU A 31 -9.72 -11.22 -4.37
N GLY A 32 -9.74 -12.43 -3.82
CA GLY A 32 -10.90 -13.32 -3.86
C GLY A 32 -12.11 -12.68 -3.18
N LEU A 33 -11.94 -12.07 -2.01
CA LEU A 33 -13.01 -11.34 -1.33
C LEU A 33 -13.44 -10.08 -2.10
N GLY A 34 -12.50 -9.37 -2.74
CA GLY A 34 -12.79 -8.24 -3.63
C GLY A 34 -13.65 -8.65 -4.82
N TYR A 35 -13.32 -9.78 -5.46
CA TYR A 35 -14.13 -10.36 -6.53
C TYR A 35 -15.53 -10.71 -6.06
N LEU A 36 -15.64 -11.41 -4.91
CA LEU A 36 -16.93 -11.81 -4.35
C LEU A 36 -17.80 -10.61 -3.90
N ALA A 37 -17.18 -9.50 -3.49
CA ALA A 37 -17.89 -8.32 -3.00
C ALA A 37 -18.23 -7.32 -4.12
N PHE A 38 -17.38 -7.17 -5.13
CA PHE A 38 -17.45 -6.06 -6.09
C PHE A 38 -17.27 -6.48 -7.56
N GLY A 39 -17.20 -7.77 -7.85
CA GLY A 39 -17.04 -8.30 -9.20
C GLY A 39 -15.63 -8.17 -9.76
N LEU A 40 -15.49 -8.55 -11.04
CA LEU A 40 -14.20 -8.68 -11.73
C LEU A 40 -13.48 -7.34 -11.89
N ILE A 41 -14.16 -6.30 -12.38
CA ILE A 41 -13.54 -5.02 -12.73
C ILE A 41 -12.92 -4.37 -11.48
N THR A 42 -13.69 -4.28 -10.40
CA THR A 42 -13.22 -3.69 -9.15
C THR A 42 -12.07 -4.49 -8.54
N MET A 43 -12.12 -5.82 -8.61
CA MET A 43 -11.00 -6.67 -8.16
C MET A 43 -9.72 -6.43 -8.96
N LEU A 44 -9.81 -6.23 -10.27
CA LEU A 44 -8.65 -5.91 -11.11
C LEU A 44 -8.03 -4.56 -10.72
N ILE A 45 -8.84 -3.59 -10.31
CA ILE A 45 -8.36 -2.29 -9.79
C ILE A 45 -7.64 -2.48 -8.45
N PHE A 46 -8.20 -3.27 -7.53
CA PHE A 46 -7.55 -3.61 -6.25
C PHE A 46 -6.24 -4.38 -6.43
N THR A 47 -6.11 -5.16 -7.50
CA THR A 47 -4.90 -5.91 -7.83
C THR A 47 -3.68 -5.00 -7.93
N ALA A 48 -3.83 -3.79 -8.48
CA ALA A 48 -2.74 -2.82 -8.59
C ALA A 48 -2.10 -2.48 -7.21
N GLY A 49 -2.90 -2.40 -6.16
CA GLY A 49 -2.45 -2.07 -4.81
C GLY A 49 -1.90 -3.29 -4.07
N PHE A 50 -2.65 -4.40 -4.06
CA PHE A 50 -2.28 -5.57 -3.28
C PHE A 50 -1.16 -6.40 -3.93
N VAL A 51 -1.29 -6.71 -5.22
CA VAL A 51 -0.22 -7.41 -5.96
C VAL A 51 0.93 -6.46 -6.22
N GLY A 52 0.66 -5.21 -6.57
CA GLY A 52 1.72 -4.21 -6.73
C GLY A 52 2.54 -4.05 -5.45
N GLY A 53 1.90 -3.95 -4.29
CA GLY A 53 2.61 -3.90 -3.00
C GLY A 53 3.42 -5.17 -2.70
N LEU A 54 2.87 -6.35 -2.99
CA LEU A 54 3.59 -7.62 -2.86
C LEU A 54 4.83 -7.65 -3.77
N LEU A 55 4.70 -7.25 -5.04
CA LEU A 55 5.80 -7.19 -5.99
C LEU A 55 6.83 -6.14 -5.61
N LEU A 56 6.41 -4.94 -5.19
CA LEU A 56 7.32 -3.89 -4.72
C LEU A 56 8.11 -4.35 -3.50
N TRP A 57 7.46 -5.04 -2.55
CA TRP A 57 8.15 -5.66 -1.43
C TRP A 57 9.17 -6.70 -1.89
N PHE A 58 8.90 -7.45 -2.96
CA PHE A 58 9.84 -8.42 -3.50
C PHE A 58 11.01 -7.80 -4.28
N LEU A 59 10.76 -6.73 -5.01
CA LEU A 59 11.69 -6.21 -6.00
C LEU A 59 12.56 -5.09 -5.42
N LEU A 60 12.04 -4.34 -4.44
CA LEU A 60 12.71 -3.19 -3.86
C LEU A 60 13.28 -3.50 -2.47
N PRO A 61 14.44 -2.91 -2.12
CA PRO A 61 14.96 -3.01 -0.77
C PRO A 61 13.92 -2.53 0.24
N SER A 62 13.81 -3.20 1.40
CA SER A 62 12.87 -2.79 2.46
C SER A 62 13.62 -2.36 3.72
N ARG A 63 14.46 -1.34 3.56
CA ARG A 63 15.41 -0.86 4.59
C ARG A 63 14.75 0.08 5.61
N GLY A 64 13.55 0.57 5.34
CA GLY A 64 12.80 1.45 6.22
C GLY A 64 12.45 0.82 7.57
N SER A 65 12.61 1.60 8.64
CA SER A 65 12.07 1.32 9.96
C SER A 65 10.71 2.01 10.14
N TRP A 66 9.94 1.57 11.15
CA TRP A 66 8.70 2.27 11.53
C TRP A 66 8.93 3.77 11.77
N ALA A 67 10.00 4.14 12.48
CA ALA A 67 10.32 5.54 12.76
C ALA A 67 10.47 6.39 11.48
N GLY A 68 11.07 5.81 10.43
CA GLY A 68 11.24 6.49 9.14
C GLY A 68 9.92 6.78 8.42
N ILE A 69 8.96 5.85 8.52
CA ILE A 69 7.69 5.94 7.79
C ILE A 69 6.48 6.36 8.63
N LYS A 70 6.64 6.53 9.95
CA LYS A 70 5.55 6.83 10.89
C LYS A 70 4.67 7.99 10.39
N TRP A 71 5.31 9.09 9.99
CA TRP A 71 4.60 10.28 9.54
C TRP A 71 3.87 10.09 8.20
N PRO A 72 4.53 9.68 7.09
CA PRO A 72 3.80 9.43 5.85
C PRO A 72 2.72 8.37 6.01
N TYR A 73 2.92 7.38 6.89
CA TYR A 73 1.91 6.36 7.18
C TYR A 73 0.64 6.97 7.81
N TRP A 74 0.77 7.70 8.92
CA TRP A 74 -0.41 8.27 9.60
C TRP A 74 -1.10 9.35 8.76
N ILE A 75 -0.33 10.16 8.03
CA ILE A 75 -0.89 11.17 7.13
C ILE A 75 -1.67 10.48 6.00
N ALA A 76 -1.10 9.45 5.37
CA ALA A 76 -1.80 8.69 4.34
C ALA A 76 -3.08 8.03 4.88
N LEU A 77 -3.05 7.49 6.10
CA LEU A 77 -4.23 6.88 6.72
C LEU A 77 -5.34 7.91 6.96
N VAL A 78 -5.01 9.10 7.48
CA VAL A 78 -5.98 10.18 7.70
C VAL A 78 -6.55 10.68 6.37
N LEU A 79 -5.70 10.88 5.35
CA LEU A 79 -6.16 11.26 4.02
C LEU A 79 -7.05 10.17 3.41
N PHE A 80 -6.75 8.89 3.63
CA PHE A 80 -7.55 7.78 3.14
C PHE A 80 -8.93 7.76 3.82
N LEU A 81 -8.99 8.05 5.12
CA LEU A 81 -10.27 8.22 5.82
C LEU A 81 -11.09 9.39 5.23
N ALA A 82 -10.44 10.53 4.97
CA ALA A 82 -11.09 11.67 4.32
C ALA A 82 -11.60 11.31 2.91
N HIS A 83 -10.82 10.54 2.15
CA HIS A 83 -11.19 10.02 0.84
C HIS A 83 -12.42 9.11 0.90
N ARG A 84 -12.44 8.15 1.83
CA ARG A 84 -13.62 7.30 2.05
C ARG A 84 -14.87 8.11 2.42
N VAL A 85 -14.73 9.22 3.16
CA VAL A 85 -15.84 10.13 3.48
C VAL A 85 -16.32 10.88 2.24
N GLU A 86 -15.41 11.39 1.40
CA GLU A 86 -15.76 12.00 0.11
C GLU A 86 -16.53 11.03 -0.78
N GLU A 87 -15.98 9.84 -1.02
CA GLU A 87 -16.60 8.78 -1.82
C GLU A 87 -18.00 8.43 -1.32
N ASN A 88 -18.17 8.32 0.01
CA ASN A 88 -19.47 8.02 0.59
C ASN A 88 -20.49 9.14 0.37
N ARG A 89 -20.09 10.40 0.55
CA ARG A 89 -21.00 11.55 0.39
C ARG A 89 -21.32 11.85 -1.07
N MET A 90 -20.38 11.58 -1.97
CA MET A 90 -20.50 11.88 -3.39
C MET A 90 -21.01 10.68 -4.21
N GLY A 91 -21.27 9.54 -3.57
CA GLY A 91 -21.94 8.41 -4.21
C GLY A 91 -21.03 7.51 -5.06
N PHE A 92 -19.83 7.20 -4.59
CA PHE A 92 -18.88 6.34 -5.30
C PHE A 92 -19.42 4.92 -5.55
N PHE A 93 -20.13 4.30 -4.60
CA PHE A 93 -20.68 2.97 -4.81
C PHE A 93 -21.81 2.91 -5.85
N PRO A 94 -22.78 3.86 -5.86
CA PRO A 94 -23.70 4.02 -6.99
C PRO A 94 -22.97 4.21 -8.32
N PHE A 95 -21.95 5.07 -8.36
CA PHE A 95 -21.12 5.26 -9.55
C PHE A 95 -20.47 3.95 -10.01
N LEU A 96 -19.84 3.19 -9.11
CA LEU A 96 -19.26 1.88 -9.43
C LEU A 96 -20.29 0.91 -9.99
N ALA A 97 -21.48 0.86 -9.42
CA ALA A 97 -22.55 -0.01 -9.90
C ALA A 97 -22.99 0.36 -11.34
N GLU A 98 -23.09 1.66 -11.63
CA GLU A 98 -23.37 2.17 -12.98
C GLU A 98 -22.31 1.73 -13.99
N VAL A 99 -21.02 1.93 -13.68
CA VAL A 99 -19.94 1.67 -14.64
C VAL A 99 -19.54 0.20 -14.77
N THR A 100 -19.77 -0.61 -13.74
CA THR A 100 -19.42 -2.04 -13.75
C THR A 100 -20.59 -2.96 -14.08
N GLY A 101 -21.83 -2.48 -13.92
CA GLY A 101 -23.03 -3.31 -13.98
C GLY A 101 -23.25 -4.20 -12.75
N GLU A 102 -22.37 -4.12 -11.74
CA GLU A 102 -22.46 -4.92 -10.52
C GLU A 102 -23.33 -4.24 -9.46
N ALA A 103 -24.07 -5.01 -8.68
CA ALA A 103 -24.86 -4.45 -7.58
C ALA A 103 -23.95 -3.91 -6.46
N THR A 104 -24.30 -2.77 -5.88
CA THR A 104 -23.64 -2.30 -4.66
C THR A 104 -23.76 -3.36 -3.56
N PRO A 105 -22.66 -3.84 -2.97
CA PRO A 105 -22.74 -4.85 -1.92
C PRO A 105 -23.44 -4.31 -0.69
N LYS A 106 -24.23 -5.17 -0.04
CA LYS A 106 -24.81 -4.86 1.26
C LYS A 106 -23.68 -4.63 2.28
N VAL A 107 -23.81 -3.59 3.10
CA VAL A 107 -22.82 -3.24 4.13
C VAL A 107 -22.61 -4.39 5.13
N SER A 108 -23.64 -5.21 5.35
CA SER A 108 -23.61 -6.40 6.20
C SER A 108 -23.19 -7.69 5.47
N SER A 109 -22.76 -7.61 4.22
CA SER A 109 -22.37 -8.82 3.46
C SER A 109 -21.06 -9.39 4.00
N VAL A 110 -21.04 -10.72 4.16
CA VAL A 110 -19.87 -11.44 4.69
C VAL A 110 -18.59 -11.16 3.88
N PRO A 111 -18.60 -11.19 2.53
CA PRO A 111 -17.40 -10.89 1.74
C PRO A 111 -16.85 -9.49 2.02
N LEU A 112 -17.71 -8.47 2.12
CA LEU A 112 -17.31 -7.10 2.39
C LEU A 112 -16.74 -6.93 3.79
N LEU A 113 -17.38 -7.52 4.80
CA LEU A 113 -16.91 -7.46 6.19
C LEU A 113 -15.56 -8.15 6.36
N LEU A 114 -15.38 -9.32 5.75
CA LEU A 114 -14.11 -10.05 5.75
C LEU A 114 -13.03 -9.28 4.97
N LEU A 115 -13.38 -8.69 3.82
CA LEU A 115 -12.47 -7.84 3.06
C LEU A 115 -11.99 -6.67 3.89
N LEU A 116 -12.90 -5.94 4.55
CA LEU A 116 -12.55 -4.82 5.43
C LEU A 116 -11.65 -5.26 6.59
N ALA A 117 -11.99 -6.38 7.25
CA ALA A 117 -11.20 -6.92 8.34
C ALA A 117 -9.79 -7.32 7.89
N LEU A 118 -9.67 -7.97 6.73
CA LEU A 118 -8.39 -8.47 6.23
C LEU A 118 -7.54 -7.39 5.57
N SER A 119 -8.15 -6.36 4.97
CA SER A 119 -7.43 -5.24 4.35
C SER A 119 -7.12 -4.14 5.37
N VAL A 120 -8.12 -3.34 5.74
CA VAL A 120 -7.96 -2.21 6.67
C VAL A 120 -7.50 -2.70 8.04
N GLY A 121 -8.04 -3.82 8.53
CA GLY A 121 -7.57 -4.41 9.79
C GLY A 121 -6.09 -4.82 9.74
N ALA A 122 -5.61 -5.39 8.63
CA ALA A 122 -4.18 -5.68 8.47
C ALA A 122 -3.34 -4.39 8.39
N TRP A 123 -3.84 -3.34 7.75
CA TRP A 123 -3.13 -2.05 7.73
C TRP A 123 -2.92 -1.53 9.16
N LEU A 124 -3.92 -1.62 10.04
CA LEU A 124 -3.78 -1.20 11.45
C LEU A 124 -2.72 -1.99 12.23
N LEU A 125 -2.30 -3.18 11.76
CA LEU A 125 -1.22 -3.96 12.36
C LEU A 125 0.19 -3.51 11.92
N VAL A 126 0.31 -2.71 10.85
CA VAL A 126 1.60 -2.22 10.32
C VAL A 126 2.49 -1.61 11.41
N PRO A 127 2.01 -0.66 12.25
CA PRO A 127 2.84 -0.06 13.29
C PRO A 127 3.43 -1.10 14.25
N VAL A 128 2.59 -2.02 14.73
CA VAL A 128 2.98 -3.04 15.71
C VAL A 128 4.01 -3.99 15.11
N LEU A 129 3.75 -4.49 13.90
CA LEU A 129 4.61 -5.48 13.24
C LEU A 129 5.95 -4.87 12.82
N MET A 130 5.96 -3.61 12.34
CA MET A 130 7.19 -2.93 11.96
C MET A 130 8.04 -2.49 13.16
N VAL A 131 7.42 -2.09 14.28
CA VAL A 131 8.15 -1.83 15.54
C VAL A 131 8.84 -3.10 16.03
N ARG A 132 8.20 -4.26 15.88
CA ARG A 132 8.79 -5.58 16.19
C ARG A 132 9.80 -6.07 15.15
N GLY A 133 10.06 -5.29 14.09
CA GLY A 133 11.01 -5.64 13.05
C GLY A 133 10.58 -6.79 12.15
N LEU A 134 9.32 -7.25 12.22
CA LEU A 134 8.85 -8.42 11.50
C LEU A 134 8.78 -8.15 9.98
N PRO A 135 9.29 -9.05 9.11
CA PRO A 135 9.25 -8.87 7.66
C PRO A 135 7.82 -8.67 7.12
N PHE A 136 6.85 -9.36 7.71
CA PHE A 136 5.43 -9.23 7.35
C PHE A 136 4.90 -7.80 7.53
N GLY A 137 5.40 -7.05 8.53
CA GLY A 137 5.02 -5.65 8.72
C GLY A 137 5.48 -4.75 7.56
N ARG A 138 6.62 -5.06 6.94
CA ARG A 138 7.12 -4.32 5.76
C ARG A 138 6.32 -4.65 4.51
N TYR A 139 5.94 -5.92 4.32
CA TYR A 139 4.98 -6.33 3.30
C TYR A 139 3.68 -5.52 3.42
N LEU A 140 3.08 -5.47 4.61
CA LEU A 140 1.84 -4.73 4.85
C LEU A 140 2.00 -3.21 4.63
N ALA A 141 3.16 -2.65 4.94
CA ALA A 141 3.43 -1.24 4.66
C ALA A 141 3.55 -0.97 3.16
N TRP A 142 4.19 -1.87 2.39
CA TRP A 142 4.23 -1.77 0.94
C TRP A 142 2.85 -1.88 0.32
N THR A 143 2.01 -2.82 0.75
CA THR A 143 0.63 -2.96 0.24
C THR A 143 -0.25 -1.78 0.63
N PHE A 144 -0.11 -1.24 1.85
CA PHE A 144 -0.79 -0.02 2.27
C PHE A 144 -0.46 1.16 1.35
N PHE A 145 0.83 1.46 1.17
CA PHE A 145 1.22 2.60 0.33
C PHE A 145 0.98 2.36 -1.16
N ALA A 146 1.09 1.12 -1.65
CA ALA A 146 0.75 0.80 -3.04
C ALA A 146 -0.76 0.94 -3.29
N SER A 147 -1.61 0.50 -2.37
CA SER A 147 -3.07 0.66 -2.51
C SER A 147 -3.44 2.15 -2.55
N ILE A 148 -2.93 2.94 -1.61
CA ILE A 148 -3.21 4.38 -1.59
C ILE A 148 -2.56 5.13 -2.76
N GLY A 149 -1.34 4.77 -3.13
CA GLY A 149 -0.55 5.54 -4.09
C GLY A 149 -0.68 5.07 -5.54
N ILE A 150 -1.27 3.91 -5.79
CA ILE A 150 -1.42 3.33 -7.13
C ILE A 150 -2.88 3.04 -7.42
N THR A 151 -3.57 2.27 -6.57
CA THR A 151 -4.98 1.92 -6.82
C THR A 151 -5.86 3.15 -6.87
N GLU A 152 -5.68 4.11 -5.97
CA GLU A 152 -6.55 5.29 -5.92
C GLU A 152 -6.44 6.21 -7.15
N LEU A 153 -5.34 6.11 -7.91
CA LEU A 153 -5.20 6.82 -9.19
C LEU A 153 -6.25 6.38 -10.22
N ALA A 154 -6.93 5.24 -10.01
CA ALA A 154 -8.05 4.81 -10.84
C ALA A 154 -9.11 5.91 -11.02
N HIS A 155 -9.32 6.77 -10.02
CA HIS A 155 -10.19 7.96 -10.09
C HIS A 155 -9.86 8.90 -11.26
N PHE A 156 -8.60 8.95 -11.66
CA PHE A 156 -8.12 9.80 -12.76
C PHE A 156 -7.84 9.02 -14.05
N VAL A 157 -7.36 7.79 -13.95
CA VAL A 157 -6.78 7.08 -15.11
C VAL A 157 -7.57 5.86 -15.57
N VAL A 158 -8.54 5.40 -14.77
CA VAL A 158 -9.35 4.20 -15.08
C VAL A 158 -10.83 4.56 -15.18
N PHE A 159 -11.42 5.10 -14.11
CA PHE A 159 -12.85 5.38 -14.04
C PHE A 159 -13.39 6.35 -15.11
N PRO A 160 -12.67 7.41 -15.52
CA PRO A 160 -13.15 8.29 -16.59
C PRO A 160 -13.37 7.60 -17.93
N TRP A 161 -12.72 6.47 -18.19
CA TRP A 161 -12.87 5.70 -19.45
C TRP A 161 -14.16 4.87 -19.52
N PHE A 162 -14.90 4.74 -18.41
CA PHE A 162 -16.19 4.03 -18.40
C PHE A 162 -17.38 4.96 -18.67
N ARG A 163 -17.16 6.27 -18.87
CA ARG A 163 -18.21 7.21 -19.26
C ARG A 163 -18.02 7.69 -20.68
N ASP A 164 -19.12 7.83 -21.41
CA ASP A 164 -19.12 8.35 -22.78
C ASP A 164 -18.61 9.80 -22.88
N SER A 165 -18.71 10.58 -21.79
CA SER A 165 -18.29 11.99 -21.72
C SER A 165 -16.79 12.19 -21.47
N GLY A 166 -16.08 11.19 -20.93
CA GLY A 166 -14.62 11.19 -20.69
C GLY A 166 -14.04 12.24 -19.73
N VAL A 167 -14.82 13.23 -19.28
CA VAL A 167 -14.32 14.41 -18.51
C VAL A 167 -15.12 14.67 -17.22
N ASP A 168 -16.01 13.76 -16.83
CA ASP A 168 -16.81 13.96 -15.62
C ASP A 168 -16.02 13.70 -14.33
N TYR A 169 -16.42 14.42 -13.28
CA TYR A 169 -15.91 14.18 -11.94
C TYR A 169 -16.33 12.79 -11.43
N VAL A 170 -15.34 12.02 -10.99
CA VAL A 170 -15.52 10.74 -10.29
C VAL A 170 -15.45 11.00 -8.77
N PRO A 171 -16.45 10.55 -7.98
CA PRO A 171 -16.42 10.66 -6.52
C PRO A 171 -15.10 10.17 -5.93
N GLY A 172 -14.38 11.04 -5.21
CA GLY A 172 -13.07 10.71 -4.64
C GLY A 172 -11.88 11.44 -5.29
N MET A 173 -12.03 12.01 -6.49
CA MET A 173 -10.93 12.68 -7.20
C MET A 173 -10.25 13.79 -6.39
N TRP A 174 -10.98 14.56 -5.58
CA TRP A 174 -10.38 15.70 -4.86
C TRP A 174 -9.36 15.24 -3.82
N THR A 175 -9.74 14.29 -2.97
CA THR A 175 -8.84 13.75 -1.95
C THR A 175 -7.72 12.90 -2.53
N VAL A 176 -7.93 12.25 -3.70
CA VAL A 176 -6.87 11.50 -4.39
C VAL A 176 -5.72 12.40 -4.83
N ILE A 177 -5.88 13.71 -5.02
CA ILE A 177 -4.73 14.58 -5.39
C ILE A 177 -3.62 14.52 -4.33
N ALA A 178 -3.99 14.43 -3.04
CA ALA A 178 -3.04 14.44 -1.94
C ALA A 178 -2.52 13.04 -1.56
N LEU A 179 -3.28 11.98 -1.87
CA LEU A 179 -2.98 10.61 -1.41
C LEU A 179 -1.69 10.02 -2.01
N PRO A 180 -1.52 9.93 -3.35
CA PRO A 180 -0.34 9.35 -3.96
C PRO A 180 0.97 10.03 -3.59
N PRO A 181 1.10 11.37 -3.58
CA PRO A 181 2.35 12.01 -3.15
C PRO A 181 2.80 11.57 -1.75
N VAL A 182 1.87 11.47 -0.79
CA VAL A 182 2.19 11.03 0.58
C VAL A 182 2.53 9.54 0.62
N ALA A 183 1.79 8.71 -0.11
CA ALA A 183 2.06 7.29 -0.18
C ALA A 183 3.41 6.98 -0.86
N TRP A 184 3.75 7.71 -1.92
CA TRP A 184 5.02 7.60 -2.62
C TRP A 184 6.19 8.05 -1.75
N LEU A 185 6.02 9.10 -0.93
CA LEU A 185 6.99 9.46 0.10
C LEU A 185 7.19 8.29 1.09
N GLY A 186 6.10 7.64 1.50
CA GLY A 186 6.14 6.42 2.32
C GLY A 186 6.95 5.29 1.69
N MET A 187 6.65 4.96 0.42
CA MET A 187 7.38 3.95 -0.36
C MET A 187 8.86 4.30 -0.54
N TRP A 188 9.17 5.56 -0.82
CA TRP A 188 10.55 6.03 -0.94
C TRP A 188 11.34 5.85 0.37
N ARG A 189 10.73 6.18 1.52
CA ARG A 189 11.34 5.98 2.84
C ARG A 189 11.46 4.50 3.21
N LEU A 190 10.47 3.67 2.84
CA LEU A 190 10.56 2.21 2.97
C LEU A 190 11.74 1.65 2.18
N ALA A 191 11.92 2.14 0.94
CA ALA A 191 12.96 1.68 0.04
C ALA A 191 14.36 2.03 0.54
N ARG A 192 14.57 3.30 0.91
CA ARG A 192 15.90 3.82 1.22
C ARG A 192 16.32 3.62 2.67
N GLY A 193 15.36 3.58 3.60
CA GLY A 193 15.65 3.79 5.01
C GLY A 193 16.06 5.24 5.30
N THR A 194 15.99 5.66 6.56
CA THR A 194 16.59 6.92 6.97
C THR A 194 18.09 6.73 7.13
N SER A 195 18.90 7.33 6.26
CA SER A 195 20.35 7.43 6.43
C SER A 195 20.62 8.15 7.75
N SER A 196 20.96 7.43 8.81
CA SER A 196 21.43 8.03 10.05
C SER A 196 22.85 8.55 9.86
N LYS A 197 22.99 9.75 9.27
CA LYS A 197 24.24 10.53 9.05
C LYS A 197 25.36 9.83 8.23
N PRO A 198 26.15 10.58 7.45
CA PRO A 198 27.45 10.10 7.00
C PRO A 198 28.40 10.06 8.21
N ASP A 199 29.12 8.96 8.38
CA ASP A 199 30.27 8.80 9.29
C ASP A 199 31.45 9.71 8.88
N LEU A 200 31.25 11.03 8.88
CA LEU A 200 32.24 12.02 8.46
C LEU A 200 33.05 12.63 9.62
N ILE A 201 33.06 12.00 10.82
CA ILE A 201 33.83 12.51 11.97
C ILE A 201 34.97 11.56 12.40
N ALA A 202 35.20 10.42 11.73
CA ALA A 202 36.25 9.48 12.12
C ALA A 202 37.60 9.62 11.36
N ALA A 203 37.82 10.71 10.61
CA ALA A 203 39.03 10.88 9.78
C ALA A 203 39.89 12.10 10.11
N THR A 204 39.71 12.74 11.27
CA THR A 204 40.60 13.82 11.73
C THR A 204 40.94 13.64 13.22
N GLY A 205 41.85 12.70 13.51
CA GLY A 205 42.20 12.44 14.91
C GLY A 205 43.39 11.50 15.13
N SER A 206 44.48 11.63 14.36
CA SER A 206 45.80 11.16 14.81
C SER A 206 46.92 11.83 13.99
N LEU A 207 47.15 13.12 14.25
CA LEU A 207 48.40 13.79 13.91
C LEU A 207 48.74 14.77 15.03
N THR A 208 49.21 14.24 16.15
CA THR A 208 50.17 14.87 17.08
C THR A 208 50.77 13.78 17.94
#